data_AF-A0A2V6RNX5-F1
#
_entry.id   AF-A0A2V6RNX5-F1
#
_cell.length_a   1.000
_cell.length_b   1.000
_cell.length_c   1.000
_cell.angle_alpha   90.00
_cell.angle_beta   90.00
_cell.angle_gamma   90.00
#
_symmetry.space_group_name_H-M   'P 1'
#
loop_
_entity.id
_entity.type
_entity.pdbx_description
1 polymer ?
#
loop_
_entity_poly.entity_id
_entity_poly.type
_entity_poly.pdbx_seq_one_letter_code
_entity_poly.pdbx_strand_id
1 'polypeptide(L)'
;MGGRFGRLSVALAILAGVGLAYETVWPADPSDEEIARVLMPAEGDALAVRQFKETGKNPYNKEPYAIEQGFRLARAVACTHCHAGDLSGLIGPSLATGNWRYPKNGTDKGMFQTLYFGTGGGMAAWGKIGSLTADEILKVMAFVRSKYRGDPKNITWE
;
A
#
# COMPACT_ATOMS: atom_id res chain seq x y z
N MET A 1 23.21 79.22 14.36
CA MET A 1 22.57 78.85 13.09
C MET A 1 23.18 77.55 12.61
N GLY A 2 22.54 76.41 12.44
CA GLY A 2 21.20 75.94 12.71
C GLY A 2 21.19 74.45 12.29
N GLY A 3 20.64 73.59 13.15
CA GLY A 3 20.08 72.26 12.83
C GLY A 3 20.94 71.21 12.11
N ARG A 4 21.58 70.31 12.88
CA ARG A 4 22.02 68.99 12.40
C ARG A 4 20.77 68.14 12.15
N PHE A 5 20.52 67.76 10.90
CA PHE A 5 19.45 66.82 10.52
C PHE A 5 19.78 65.42 11.05
N GLY A 6 19.01 64.96 12.03
CA GLY A 6 19.04 63.57 12.51
C GLY A 6 18.41 62.66 11.47
N ARG A 7 19.19 61.70 10.97
CA ARG A 7 18.71 60.64 10.08
C ARG A 7 17.81 59.70 10.88
N LEU A 8 16.49 59.74 10.63
CA LEU A 8 15.58 58.68 11.07
C LEU A 8 15.96 57.39 10.35
N SER A 9 16.48 56.41 11.10
CA SER A 9 16.60 55.04 10.62
C SER A 9 15.29 54.32 10.89
N VAL A 10 14.52 54.06 9.85
CA VAL A 10 13.33 53.21 9.90
C VAL A 10 13.82 51.77 10.06
N ALA A 11 13.65 51.20 11.24
CA ALA A 11 13.91 49.78 11.46
C ALA A 11 12.76 48.98 10.82
N LEU A 12 13.04 48.37 9.67
CA LEU A 12 12.13 47.43 9.01
C LEU A 12 12.18 46.10 9.78
N ALA A 13 11.19 45.86 10.64
CA ALA A 13 11.02 44.57 11.29
C ALA A 13 10.57 43.54 10.23
N ILE A 14 11.52 42.77 9.70
CA ILE A 14 11.21 41.60 8.88
C ILE A 14 10.66 40.52 9.82
N LEU A 15 9.33 40.43 9.89
CA LEU A 15 8.67 39.25 10.43
C LEU A 15 9.00 38.08 9.51
N ALA A 16 10.01 37.30 9.89
CA ALA A 16 10.25 35.99 9.32
C ALA A 16 9.05 35.11 9.71
N GLY A 17 8.01 35.16 8.88
CA GLY A 17 6.93 34.19 8.93
C GLY A 17 7.56 32.82 8.74
N VAL A 18 7.45 31.99 9.77
CA VAL A 18 7.78 30.56 9.70
C VAL A 18 6.88 29.98 8.62
N GLY A 19 7.44 29.84 7.42
CA GLY A 19 6.81 29.07 6.35
C GLY A 19 6.70 27.66 6.86
N LEU A 20 5.49 27.27 7.28
CA LEU A 20 5.12 25.88 7.48
C LEU A 20 5.56 25.15 6.22
N ALA A 21 6.53 24.24 6.38
CA ALA A 21 6.87 23.30 5.34
C ALA A 21 5.54 22.67 4.91
N TYR A 22 5.16 22.90 3.65
CA TYR A 22 4.14 22.08 3.04
C TYR A 22 4.76 20.68 3.04
N GLU A 23 4.37 19.83 3.99
CA GLU A 23 4.60 18.42 3.79
C GLU A 23 3.82 18.08 2.52
N THR A 24 4.51 17.58 1.52
CA THR A 24 3.88 16.92 0.39
C THR A 24 3.05 15.79 0.96
N VAL A 25 1.76 16.04 1.20
CA VAL A 25 0.79 15.04 1.59
C VAL A 25 0.64 14.11 0.38
N TRP A 26 1.55 13.15 0.28
CA TRP A 26 1.24 11.85 -0.29
C TRP A 26 -0.07 11.39 0.36
N PRO A 27 -1.07 10.80 -0.34
CA PRO A 27 -2.31 10.36 0.30
C PRO A 27 -1.94 9.70 1.62
N ALA A 28 -2.33 10.36 2.73
CA ALA A 28 -1.82 10.05 4.05
C ALA A 28 -1.95 8.54 4.26
N ASP A 29 -0.88 7.91 4.77
CA ASP A 29 -0.95 6.50 5.16
C ASP A 29 -2.24 6.30 5.98
N PRO A 30 -3.01 5.23 5.71
CA PRO A 30 -4.33 5.06 6.32
C PRO A 30 -4.22 5.07 7.85
N SER A 31 -5.20 5.68 8.53
CA SER A 31 -5.20 5.69 9.99
C SER A 31 -5.37 4.28 10.57
N ASP A 32 -4.99 4.07 11.82
CA ASP A 32 -5.19 2.79 12.50
C ASP A 32 -6.68 2.40 12.53
N GLU A 33 -7.59 3.37 12.66
CA GLU A 33 -9.03 3.14 12.60
C GLU A 33 -9.50 2.75 11.18
N GLU A 34 -8.94 3.34 10.13
CA GLU A 34 -9.23 2.93 8.74
C GLU A 34 -8.77 1.49 8.48
N ILE A 35 -7.56 1.16 8.91
CA ILE A 35 -7.00 -0.19 8.81
C ILE A 35 -7.88 -1.18 9.59
N ALA A 36 -8.22 -0.84 10.84
CA ALA A 36 -9.03 -1.70 11.69
C ALA A 36 -10.42 -1.93 11.09
N ARG A 37 -11.07 -0.88 10.56
CA ARG A 37 -12.38 -1.01 9.90
C ARG A 37 -12.34 -1.99 8.73
N VAL A 38 -11.27 -1.96 7.92
CA VAL A 38 -11.12 -2.84 6.76
C VAL A 38 -10.79 -4.28 7.16
N LEU A 39 -10.06 -4.48 8.26
CA LEU A 39 -9.62 -5.80 8.70
C LEU A 39 -10.54 -6.47 9.73
N MET A 40 -11.55 -5.79 10.26
CA MET A 40 -12.56 -6.41 11.13
C MET A 40 -13.59 -7.21 10.31
N PRO A 41 -13.96 -8.42 10.76
CA PRO A 41 -15.05 -9.20 10.14
C PRO A 41 -16.38 -8.44 10.12
N ALA A 42 -17.11 -8.55 9.02
CA ALA A 42 -18.44 -7.97 8.82
C ALA A 42 -19.46 -9.05 8.42
N GLU A 43 -20.73 -8.80 8.73
CA GLU A 43 -21.84 -9.75 8.54
C GLU A 43 -22.01 -10.19 7.06
N GLY A 44 -21.63 -9.33 6.10
CA GLY A 44 -21.68 -9.62 4.66
C GLY A 44 -20.37 -10.09 4.02
N ASP A 45 -19.31 -10.35 4.80
CA ASP A 45 -18.06 -10.84 4.23
C ASP A 45 -18.23 -12.24 3.62
N ALA A 46 -17.66 -12.44 2.43
CA ALA A 46 -17.45 -13.78 1.87
C ALA A 46 -16.67 -14.66 2.87
N LEU A 47 -16.92 -15.97 2.88
CA LEU A 47 -16.31 -16.89 3.84
C LEU A 47 -14.78 -16.77 3.91
N ALA A 48 -14.11 -16.69 2.76
CA ALA A 48 -12.67 -16.53 2.68
C ALA A 48 -12.18 -15.20 3.29
N VAL A 49 -12.92 -14.11 3.07
CA VAL A 49 -12.61 -12.79 3.63
C VAL A 49 -12.78 -12.80 5.14
N ARG A 50 -13.84 -13.42 5.65
CA ARG A 50 -14.06 -13.58 7.08
C ARG A 50 -12.93 -14.36 7.73
N GLN A 51 -12.58 -15.53 7.19
CA GLN A 51 -11.46 -16.34 7.69
C GLN A 51 -10.14 -15.57 7.67
N PHE A 52 -9.87 -14.82 6.59
CA PHE A 52 -8.67 -13.98 6.50
C PHE A 52 -8.65 -12.89 7.58
N LYS A 53 -9.77 -12.22 7.83
CA LYS A 53 -9.86 -11.16 8.85
C LYS A 53 -9.68 -11.70 10.26
N GLU A 54 -10.23 -12.88 10.55
CA GLU A 54 -10.10 -13.57 11.84
C GLU A 54 -8.68 -14.09 12.08
N THR A 55 -8.08 -14.74 11.08
CA THR A 55 -6.81 -15.47 11.26
C THR A 55 -5.58 -14.71 10.78
N GLY A 56 -5.76 -13.75 9.89
CA GLY A 56 -4.69 -13.10 9.14
C GLY A 56 -4.04 -13.95 8.05
N LYS A 57 -4.58 -15.13 7.75
CA LYS A 57 -4.07 -16.07 6.75
C LYS A 57 -5.02 -16.11 5.57
N ASN A 58 -4.48 -16.02 4.36
CA ASN A 58 -5.28 -16.11 3.15
C ASN A 58 -5.61 -17.57 2.83
N PRO A 59 -6.88 -18.01 2.89
CA PRO A 59 -7.25 -19.40 2.60
C PRO A 59 -7.05 -19.80 1.14
N TYR A 60 -6.86 -18.83 0.23
CA TYR A 60 -6.57 -19.10 -1.18
C TYR A 60 -5.10 -19.39 -1.47
N ASN A 61 -4.20 -19.26 -0.49
CA ASN A 61 -2.79 -19.61 -0.71
C ASN A 61 -2.68 -21.09 -1.12
N LYS A 62 -1.97 -21.35 -2.22
CA LYS A 62 -1.81 -22.68 -2.85
C LYS A 62 -3.10 -23.28 -3.47
N GLU A 63 -4.21 -22.56 -3.51
CA GLU A 63 -5.45 -23.02 -4.16
C GLU A 63 -5.40 -22.72 -5.68
N PRO A 64 -5.35 -23.74 -6.56
CA PRO A 64 -5.09 -23.54 -7.99
C PRO A 64 -6.10 -22.64 -8.71
N TYR A 65 -7.39 -22.77 -8.41
CA TYR A 65 -8.43 -22.00 -9.10
C TYR A 65 -8.35 -20.51 -8.72
N ALA A 66 -8.17 -20.18 -7.44
CA ALA A 66 -7.99 -18.84 -6.93
C ALA A 66 -6.70 -18.20 -7.45
N ILE A 67 -5.62 -18.98 -7.60
CA ILE A 67 -4.38 -18.51 -8.23
C ILE A 67 -4.64 -18.11 -9.69
N GLU A 68 -5.38 -18.92 -10.45
CA GLU A 68 -5.72 -18.60 -11.83
C GLU A 68 -6.60 -17.35 -11.93
N GLN A 69 -7.64 -17.25 -11.09
CA GLN A 69 -8.48 -16.04 -11.04
C GLN A 69 -7.68 -14.81 -10.62
N GLY A 70 -6.78 -14.96 -9.64
CA GLY A 70 -5.87 -13.93 -9.18
C GLY A 70 -4.98 -13.39 -10.29
N PHE A 71 -4.45 -14.27 -11.15
CA PHE A 71 -3.68 -13.85 -12.33
C PHE A 71 -4.53 -13.04 -13.31
N ARG A 72 -5.77 -13.48 -13.58
CA ARG A 72 -6.69 -12.76 -14.49
C ARG A 72 -7.01 -11.36 -13.95
N LEU A 73 -7.30 -11.24 -12.66
CA LEU A 73 -7.55 -9.97 -11.98
C LEU A 73 -6.29 -9.07 -12.00
N ALA A 74 -5.13 -9.62 -11.66
CA ALA A 74 -3.86 -8.88 -11.67
C ALA A 74 -3.51 -8.32 -13.05
N ARG A 75 -3.87 -9.02 -14.13
CA ARG A 75 -3.76 -8.48 -15.50
C ARG A 75 -4.79 -7.39 -15.77
N ALA A 76 -6.04 -7.59 -15.36
CA ALA A 76 -7.13 -6.64 -15.59
C ALA A 76 -6.86 -5.27 -14.92
N VAL A 77 -6.29 -5.27 -13.70
CA VAL A 77 -5.92 -4.03 -12.99
C VAL A 77 -4.45 -3.63 -13.18
N ALA A 78 -3.82 -4.14 -14.24
CA ALA A 78 -2.50 -3.77 -14.72
C ALA A 78 -1.31 -4.01 -13.75
N CYS A 79 -1.43 -4.89 -12.75
CA CYS A 79 -0.29 -5.26 -11.89
C CYS A 79 0.91 -5.75 -12.72
N THR A 80 0.65 -6.53 -13.77
CA THR A 80 1.70 -7.09 -14.63
C THR A 80 2.43 -6.06 -15.48
N HIS A 81 1.85 -4.87 -15.69
CA HIS A 81 2.53 -3.79 -16.41
C HIS A 81 3.61 -3.13 -15.55
N CYS A 82 3.40 -3.06 -14.22
CA CYS A 82 4.39 -2.50 -13.31
C CYS A 82 5.35 -3.56 -12.75
N HIS A 83 4.86 -4.77 -12.47
CA HIS A 83 5.63 -5.82 -11.78
C HIS A 83 6.12 -6.94 -12.70
N ALA A 84 5.92 -6.83 -14.02
CA ALA A 84 6.11 -7.90 -15.01
C ALA A 84 5.11 -9.07 -14.84
N GLY A 85 4.93 -9.87 -15.89
CA GLY A 85 3.98 -10.99 -15.89
C GLY A 85 4.36 -12.12 -14.91
N ASP A 86 5.65 -12.26 -14.60
CA ASP A 86 6.18 -13.27 -13.70
C ASP A 86 6.54 -12.73 -12.30
N LEU A 87 6.17 -11.46 -12.04
CA LEU A 87 6.41 -10.72 -10.80
C LEU A 87 7.90 -10.45 -10.47
N SER A 88 8.78 -10.51 -11.48
CA SER A 88 10.20 -10.18 -11.35
C SER A 88 10.47 -8.69 -11.11
N GLY A 89 9.52 -7.81 -11.42
CA GLY A 89 9.66 -6.35 -11.30
C GLY A 89 10.01 -5.68 -12.64
N LEU A 90 9.50 -4.46 -12.85
CA LEU A 90 9.78 -3.65 -14.05
C LEU A 90 9.83 -2.16 -13.69
N ILE A 91 8.66 -1.55 -13.52
CA ILE A 91 8.48 -0.18 -13.00
C ILE A 91 8.38 -0.26 -11.47
N GLY A 92 7.55 -1.19 -10.99
CA GLY A 92 7.45 -1.56 -9.59
C GLY A 92 8.48 -2.62 -9.20
N PRO A 93 8.75 -2.78 -7.89
CA PRO A 93 9.72 -3.75 -7.38
C PRO A 93 9.31 -5.19 -7.69
N SER A 94 10.28 -6.11 -7.61
CA SER A 94 9.98 -7.54 -7.60
C SER A 94 9.04 -7.91 -6.46
N LEU A 95 8.05 -8.77 -6.73
CA LEU A 95 7.18 -9.36 -5.71
C LEU A 95 7.48 -10.86 -5.49
N ALA A 96 8.41 -11.43 -6.25
CA ALA A 96 8.74 -12.85 -6.21
C ALA A 96 9.87 -13.20 -5.21
N THR A 97 10.75 -12.26 -4.87
CA THR A 97 12.00 -12.58 -4.14
C THR A 97 11.90 -12.55 -2.63
N GLY A 98 10.86 -11.92 -2.07
CA GLY A 98 10.76 -11.69 -0.62
C GLY A 98 11.51 -10.46 -0.12
N ASN A 99 12.22 -9.73 -0.99
CA ASN A 99 12.82 -8.44 -0.67
C ASN A 99 11.73 -7.35 -0.73
N TRP A 100 10.81 -7.39 0.23
CA TRP A 100 9.66 -6.50 0.26
C TRP A 100 10.08 -5.06 0.57
N ARG A 101 9.79 -4.12 -0.34
CA ARG A 101 9.98 -2.68 -0.08
C ARG A 101 9.23 -2.21 1.17
N TYR A 102 8.05 -2.77 1.40
CA TYR A 102 7.29 -2.59 2.64
C TYR A 102 7.36 -3.90 3.43
N PRO A 103 8.09 -3.97 4.57
CA PRO A 103 8.30 -5.22 5.31
C PRO A 103 7.02 -5.95 5.69
N LYS A 104 5.92 -5.22 5.92
CA LYS A 104 4.59 -5.78 6.22
C LYS A 104 4.08 -6.74 5.14
N ASN A 105 4.49 -6.59 3.88
CA ASN A 105 4.11 -7.47 2.77
C ASN A 105 4.67 -8.89 2.91
N GLY A 106 5.60 -9.09 3.85
CA GLY A 106 6.01 -10.40 4.31
C GLY A 106 4.88 -11.20 4.97
N THR A 107 3.73 -10.60 5.28
CA THR A 107 2.53 -11.25 5.83
C THR A 107 1.32 -11.04 4.91
N ASP A 108 0.30 -11.90 4.99
CA ASP A 108 -0.93 -11.71 4.23
C ASP A 108 -1.69 -10.45 4.67
N LYS A 109 -1.79 -10.17 5.98
CA LYS A 109 -2.38 -8.92 6.48
C LYS A 109 -1.73 -7.68 5.89
N GLY A 110 -0.39 -7.61 5.90
CA GLY A 110 0.30 -6.44 5.37
C GLY A 110 0.20 -6.31 3.85
N MET A 111 0.27 -7.43 3.11
CA MET A 111 0.08 -7.40 1.65
C MET A 111 -1.35 -6.97 1.27
N PHE A 112 -2.37 -7.46 1.98
CA PHE A 112 -3.75 -7.01 1.81
C PHE A 112 -3.87 -5.50 2.01
N GLN A 113 -3.29 -4.96 3.09
CA GLN A 113 -3.32 -3.51 3.34
C GLN A 113 -2.69 -2.72 2.18
N THR A 114 -1.55 -3.18 1.65
CA THR A 114 -0.90 -2.51 0.51
C THR A 114 -1.77 -2.56 -0.76
N LEU A 115 -2.45 -3.67 -1.03
CA LEU A 115 -3.37 -3.76 -2.18
C LEU A 115 -4.65 -2.95 -1.95
N TYR A 116 -5.13 -2.84 -0.72
CA TYR A 116 -6.35 -2.10 -0.40
C TYR A 116 -6.11 -0.58 -0.44
N PHE A 117 -5.07 -0.11 0.24
CA PHE A 117 -4.79 1.31 0.45
C PHE A 117 -3.77 1.91 -0.53
N GLY A 118 -3.11 1.09 -1.35
CA GLY A 118 -2.09 1.55 -2.28
C GLY A 118 -0.80 1.93 -1.57
N THR A 119 0.07 2.69 -2.24
CA THR A 119 1.34 3.11 -1.66
C THR A 119 1.78 4.53 -1.98
N GLY A 120 2.67 5.00 -1.10
CA GLY A 120 3.76 5.97 -1.27
C GLY A 120 4.53 6.01 -2.59
N GLY A 121 4.30 5.10 -3.53
CA GLY A 121 5.18 4.87 -4.67
C GLY A 121 4.46 4.72 -6.00
N GLY A 122 3.22 5.20 -6.11
CA GLY A 122 2.42 5.14 -7.34
C GLY A 122 1.61 3.85 -7.51
N MET A 123 1.59 2.98 -6.49
CA MET A 123 0.73 1.80 -6.48
C MET A 123 -0.70 2.22 -6.09
N ALA A 124 -1.68 1.96 -6.97
CA ALA A 124 -3.06 2.38 -6.75
C ALA A 124 -3.70 1.69 -5.53
N ALA A 125 -4.69 2.34 -4.93
CA ALA A 125 -5.44 1.81 -3.80
C ALA A 125 -6.63 0.96 -4.26
N TRP A 126 -6.38 -0.17 -4.94
CA TRP A 126 -7.41 -0.93 -5.67
C TRP A 126 -8.65 -1.30 -4.85
N GLY A 127 -8.47 -1.62 -3.57
CA GLY A 127 -9.59 -1.85 -2.66
C GLY A 127 -10.35 -0.56 -2.34
N LYS A 128 -9.63 0.51 -1.95
CA LYS A 128 -10.23 1.80 -1.57
C LYS A 128 -10.95 2.49 -2.74
N ILE A 129 -10.45 2.35 -3.97
CA ILE A 129 -11.10 2.92 -5.18
C ILE A 129 -12.17 1.99 -5.78
N GLY A 130 -12.40 0.81 -5.19
CA GLY A 130 -13.43 -0.13 -5.63
C GLY A 130 -13.13 -0.90 -6.92
N SER A 131 -11.86 -0.92 -7.36
CA SER A 131 -11.45 -1.74 -8.52
C SER A 131 -11.32 -3.22 -8.21
N LEU A 132 -11.10 -3.58 -6.93
CA LEU A 132 -11.11 -4.95 -6.45
C LEU A 132 -11.88 -5.03 -5.13
N THR A 133 -12.72 -6.05 -5.02
CA THR A 133 -13.31 -6.46 -3.74
C THR A 133 -12.26 -7.11 -2.82
N ALA A 134 -12.56 -7.25 -1.53
CA ALA A 134 -11.67 -7.92 -0.59
C ALA A 134 -11.38 -9.39 -1.00
N ASP A 135 -12.39 -10.12 -1.50
CA ASP A 135 -12.22 -11.49 -1.98
C ASP A 135 -11.32 -11.58 -3.22
N GLU A 136 -11.45 -10.63 -4.14
CA GLU A 136 -10.58 -10.52 -5.31
C GLU A 136 -9.14 -10.16 -4.94
N ILE A 137 -8.94 -9.27 -3.95
CA ILE A 137 -7.61 -8.99 -3.40
C ILE A 137 -6.97 -10.28 -2.87
N LEU A 138 -7.71 -11.12 -2.14
CA LEU A 138 -7.18 -12.40 -1.63
C LEU A 138 -6.77 -13.35 -2.76
N LYS A 139 -7.51 -13.38 -3.87
CA LYS A 139 -7.12 -14.16 -5.07
C LYS A 139 -5.85 -13.60 -5.73
N VAL A 140 -5.75 -12.28 -5.88
CA VAL A 140 -4.53 -11.62 -6.37
C VAL A 140 -3.33 -11.95 -5.47
N MET A 141 -3.51 -11.91 -4.15
CA MET A 141 -2.46 -12.31 -3.20
C MET A 141 -2.04 -13.76 -3.39
N ALA A 142 -2.97 -14.69 -3.56
CA ALA A 142 -2.66 -16.10 -3.83
C ALA A 142 -1.80 -16.26 -5.09
N PHE A 143 -2.13 -15.53 -6.18
CA PHE A 143 -1.28 -15.46 -7.36
C PHE A 143 0.12 -14.94 -7.04
N VAL A 144 0.26 -13.84 -6.30
CA VAL A 144 1.56 -13.29 -5.90
C VAL A 144 2.38 -14.32 -5.11
N ARG A 145 1.77 -14.96 -4.10
CA ARG A 145 2.42 -16.00 -3.30
C ARG A 145 2.83 -17.21 -4.13
N SER A 146 2.05 -17.60 -5.14
CA SER A 146 2.37 -18.71 -6.05
C SER A 146 3.64 -18.48 -6.90
N LYS A 147 4.06 -17.22 -7.06
CA LYS A 147 5.26 -16.85 -7.81
C LYS A 147 6.47 -16.61 -6.92
N TYR A 148 6.38 -16.89 -5.62
CA TYR A 148 7.50 -16.72 -4.70
C TYR A 148 8.67 -17.65 -5.08
N ARG A 149 9.87 -17.08 -5.16
CA ARG A 149 11.15 -17.75 -5.46
C ARG A 149 12.26 -17.33 -4.49
N GLY A 150 11.90 -16.71 -3.36
CA GLY A 150 12.82 -16.36 -2.28
C GLY A 150 13.12 -17.55 -1.35
N ASP A 151 13.80 -17.29 -0.23
CA ASP A 151 14.10 -18.31 0.77
C ASP A 151 12.81 -18.83 1.43
N PRO A 152 12.48 -20.14 1.34
CA PRO A 152 11.31 -20.73 1.98
C PRO A 152 11.24 -20.47 3.50
N LYS A 153 12.36 -20.25 4.18
CA LYS A 153 12.39 -19.93 5.62
C LYS A 153 11.73 -18.59 5.96
N ASN A 154 11.59 -17.70 4.97
CA ASN A 154 10.97 -16.38 5.14
C ASN A 154 9.47 -16.38 4.85
N ILE A 155 8.89 -17.54 4.52
CA ILE A 155 7.46 -17.67 4.26
C ILE A 155 6.69 -17.59 5.59
N THR A 156 5.82 -16.60 5.72
CA THR A 156 4.93 -16.45 6.90
C THR A 156 3.45 -16.63 6.56
N TRP A 157 3.13 -16.91 5.29
CA TRP A 157 1.78 -17.00 4.73
C TRP A 157 1.35 -18.45 4.43
N GLU A 158 2.00 -19.41 5.07
CA GLU A 158 1.54 -20.81 5.14
C GLU A 158 0.70 -21.07 6.38
#